data_AF-A0A6I9V891-F1
#
_entry.id   AF-A0A6I9V891-F1
#
_cell.length_a   1.000
_cell.length_b   1.000
_cell.length_c   1.000
_cell.angle_alpha   90.00
_cell.angle_beta   90.00
_cell.angle_gamma   90.00
#
_symmetry.space_group_name_H-M   'P 1'
#
loop_
_entity.id
_entity.type
_entity.pdbx_description
1 polymer ?
#
loop_
_entity_poly.entity_id
_entity_poly.type
_entity_poly.pdbx_seq_one_letter_code
_entity_poly.pdbx_strand_id
1 'polypeptide(L)'
;MKFVYVLAFVTLAYAVSVIAECDPHGSGEPTCTSSNEGAISRNFWDPTQYWQCQDGKAILVACEFLTGFSSTAGKCVPWKEWDWTDPCAAASA
;
A
#
# COMPACT_ATOMS: atom_id res chain seq x y z
N MET A 1 9.07 35.98 19.89
CA MET A 1 10.24 35.07 20.00
C MET A 1 9.80 33.67 20.43
N LYS A 2 9.47 33.40 21.71
CA LYS A 2 9.12 32.06 22.22
C LYS A 2 7.91 31.38 21.54
N PHE A 3 6.83 32.11 21.28
CA PHE A 3 5.63 31.56 20.63
C PHE A 3 5.84 31.16 19.16
N VAL A 4 6.79 31.80 18.45
CA VAL A 4 7.12 31.47 17.06
C VAL A 4 7.81 30.11 16.98
N TYR A 5 8.69 29.81 17.94
CA TYR A 5 9.33 28.50 18.03
C TYR A 5 8.33 27.40 18.41
N VAL A 6 7.34 27.70 19.26
CA VAL A 6 6.28 26.75 19.60
C VAL A 6 5.40 26.44 18.39
N LEU A 7 4.98 27.45 17.62
CA LEU A 7 4.20 27.25 16.40
C LEU A 7 5.01 26.51 15.31
N ALA A 8 6.31 26.80 15.19
CA ALA A 8 7.20 26.07 14.27
C ALA A 8 7.38 24.60 14.66
N PHE A 9 7.48 24.30 15.96
CA PHE A 9 7.55 22.91 16.45
C PHE A 9 6.23 22.15 16.26
N VAL A 10 5.08 22.80 16.49
CA VAL A 10 3.76 22.17 16.31
C VAL A 10 3.46 21.88 14.83
N THR A 11 3.82 22.80 13.93
CA THR A 11 3.65 22.58 12.48
C THR A 11 4.57 21.48 11.95
N LEU A 12 5.82 21.42 12.42
CA LEU A 12 6.75 20.33 12.07
C LEU A 12 6.26 18.98 12.61
N ALA A 13 5.70 18.93 13.82
CA ALA A 13 5.13 17.71 14.39
C ALA A 13 3.89 17.22 13.64
N TYR A 14 3.02 18.14 13.18
CA TYR A 14 1.82 17.80 12.41
C TYR A 14 2.14 17.31 10.98
N ALA A 15 3.20 17.83 10.36
CA ALA A 15 3.62 17.39 9.04
C ALA A 15 4.11 15.92 9.02
N VAL A 16 4.56 15.39 10.16
CA VAL A 16 5.04 13.99 10.29
C VAL A 16 3.90 12.99 10.44
N SER A 17 2.70 13.42 10.86
CA SER A 17 1.57 12.51 11.12
C SER A 17 0.78 12.04 9.90
N VAL A 18 1.06 12.53 8.69
CA VAL A 18 0.45 12.01 7.45
C VAL A 18 1.25 10.84 6.89
N ILE A 19 1.40 9.82 7.72
CA ILE A 19 1.71 8.47 7.24
C ILE A 19 0.34 7.86 6.96
N ALA A 20 0.08 7.42 5.73
CA ALA A 20 -1.12 6.66 5.43
C ALA A 20 -1.07 5.39 6.30
N GLU A 21 -1.80 5.41 7.42
CA GLU A 21 -1.92 4.26 8.31
C GLU A 21 -2.49 3.11 7.48
N CYS A 22 -1.75 2.01 7.42
CA CYS A 22 -2.20 0.80 6.76
C CYS A 22 -3.42 0.29 7.53
N ASP A 23 -4.58 0.20 6.89
CA ASP A 23 -5.78 -0.40 7.46
C ASP A 23 -5.76 -1.92 7.20
N PRO A 24 -5.47 -2.76 8.21
CA PRO A 24 -5.41 -4.21 8.04
C PRO A 24 -6.79 -4.83 7.76
N HIS A 25 -7.88 -4.07 7.98
CA HIS A 25 -9.24 -4.51 7.68
C HIS A 25 -9.71 -4.04 6.29
N GLY A 26 -8.94 -3.19 5.61
CA GLY A 26 -9.19 -2.72 4.25
C GLY A 26 -8.82 -3.74 3.18
N SER A 27 -9.08 -3.43 1.91
CA SER A 27 -8.77 -4.29 0.75
C SER A 27 -7.36 -4.14 0.20
N GLY A 28 -6.58 -3.18 0.71
CA GLY A 28 -5.31 -2.76 0.12
C GLY A 28 -5.46 -1.89 -1.13
N GLU A 29 -6.66 -1.37 -1.39
CA GLU A 29 -6.94 -0.50 -2.54
C GLU A 29 -6.17 0.83 -2.41
N PRO A 30 -5.29 1.17 -3.37
CA PRO A 30 -4.53 2.42 -3.33
C PRO A 30 -5.39 3.60 -3.78
N THR A 31 -5.06 4.79 -3.29
CA THR A 31 -5.53 6.02 -3.93
C THR A 31 -4.71 6.28 -5.20
N CYS A 32 -5.38 6.34 -6.34
CA CYS A 32 -4.73 6.56 -7.64
C CYS A 32 -4.80 8.03 -8.08
N THR A 33 -3.69 8.52 -8.61
CA THR A 33 -3.46 9.87 -9.11
C THR A 33 -2.58 9.78 -10.36
N SER A 34 -2.41 10.89 -11.08
CA SER A 34 -1.48 10.94 -12.22
C SER A 34 -0.02 10.65 -11.83
N SER A 35 0.35 10.81 -10.57
CA SER A 35 1.73 10.60 -10.10
C SER A 35 2.11 9.14 -9.86
N ASN A 36 1.11 8.26 -9.69
CA ASN A 36 1.28 6.83 -9.43
C ASN A 36 0.53 5.97 -10.45
N GLU A 37 0.33 6.49 -11.66
CA GLU A 37 -0.21 5.73 -12.78
C GLU A 37 0.65 4.47 -13.03
N GLY A 38 0.00 3.32 -13.17
CA GLY A 38 0.65 2.02 -13.32
C GLY A 38 1.21 1.41 -12.02
N ALA A 39 1.17 2.12 -10.89
CA ALA A 39 1.62 1.58 -9.61
C ALA A 39 0.77 0.37 -9.20
N ILE A 40 1.43 -0.63 -8.62
CA ILE A 40 0.81 -1.89 -8.20
C ILE A 40 0.77 -1.95 -6.67
N SER A 41 -0.31 -2.49 -6.12
CA SER A 41 -0.48 -2.76 -4.69
C SER A 41 -1.14 -4.11 -4.48
N ARG A 42 -0.80 -4.77 -3.38
CA ARG A 42 -1.33 -6.10 -3.06
C ARG A 42 -2.81 -6.00 -2.68
N ASN A 43 -3.66 -6.88 -3.22
CA ASN A 43 -4.97 -7.10 -2.62
C ASN A 43 -4.80 -7.83 -1.28
N PHE A 44 -5.46 -7.33 -0.24
CA PHE A 44 -5.26 -7.86 1.11
C PHE A 44 -5.93 -9.20 1.35
N TRP A 45 -6.97 -9.54 0.59
CA TRP A 45 -7.82 -10.71 0.84
C TRP A 45 -7.73 -11.77 -0.25
N ASP A 46 -7.53 -11.33 -1.50
CA ASP A 46 -7.46 -12.22 -2.66
C ASP A 46 -6.05 -12.19 -3.27
N PRO A 47 -5.21 -13.20 -2.99
CA PRO A 47 -3.87 -13.27 -3.57
C PRO A 47 -3.88 -13.60 -5.07
N THR A 48 -5.01 -13.96 -5.67
CA THR A 48 -5.10 -14.22 -7.11
C THR A 48 -5.17 -12.94 -7.94
N GLN A 49 -5.25 -11.78 -7.29
CA GLN A 49 -5.37 -10.48 -7.94
C GLN A 49 -4.52 -9.42 -7.22
N TYR A 50 -4.22 -8.34 -7.92
CA TYR A 50 -3.58 -7.16 -7.35
C TYR A 50 -4.28 -5.90 -7.81
N TRP A 51 -4.10 -4.82 -7.08
CA TRP A 51 -4.53 -3.49 -7.47
C TRP A 51 -3.52 -2.86 -8.39
N GLN A 52 -3.97 -2.22 -9.46
CA GLN A 52 -3.15 -1.38 -10.31
C GLN A 52 -3.84 -0.04 -10.53
N CYS A 53 -3.08 1.05 -10.45
CA CYS A 53 -3.59 2.36 -10.85
C CYS A 53 -3.65 2.47 -12.37
N GLN A 54 -4.83 2.74 -12.90
CA GLN A 54 -5.08 3.02 -14.30
C GLN A 54 -6.08 4.17 -14.45
N ASP A 55 -5.73 5.19 -15.23
CA ASP A 55 -6.55 6.38 -15.51
C ASP A 55 -7.09 7.04 -14.23
N GLY A 56 -6.23 7.12 -13.20
CA GLY A 56 -6.60 7.68 -11.89
C GLY A 56 -7.56 6.82 -11.06
N LYS A 57 -7.73 5.54 -11.39
CA LYS A 57 -8.57 4.58 -10.65
C LYS A 57 -7.78 3.33 -10.27
N ALA A 58 -8.10 2.73 -9.13
CA ALA A 58 -7.60 1.42 -8.78
C ALA A 58 -8.44 0.35 -9.49
N ILE A 59 -7.80 -0.53 -10.25
CA ILE A 59 -8.43 -1.67 -10.90
C ILE A 59 -7.87 -2.98 -10.35
N LEU A 60 -8.68 -4.03 -10.34
CA LEU A 60 -8.23 -5.38 -10.02
C LEU A 60 -7.68 -6.06 -11.27
N VAL A 61 -6.45 -6.55 -11.18
CA VAL A 61 -5.77 -7.30 -12.24
C VAL A 61 -5.52 -8.71 -11.75
N ALA A 62 -6.02 -9.68 -12.51
CA ALA A 62 -5.85 -11.09 -12.20
C ALA A 62 -4.41 -11.57 -12.49
N CYS A 63 -3.89 -12.40 -11.60
CA CYS A 63 -2.70 -13.19 -11.85
C CYS A 63 -2.99 -14.33 -12.85
N GLU A 64 -1.94 -14.83 -13.49
CA GLU A 64 -2.02 -16.00 -14.36
C GLU A 64 -2.44 -17.25 -13.59
N PHE A 65 -2.97 -18.25 -14.30
CA PHE A 65 -3.38 -19.52 -13.70
C PHE A 65 -2.23 -20.16 -12.89
N LEU A 66 -2.55 -20.68 -11.70
CA LEU A 66 -1.60 -21.26 -10.73
C LEU A 66 -0.54 -20.30 -10.16
N THR A 67 -0.80 -19.00 -10.20
CA THR A 67 0.05 -18.00 -9.56
C THR A 67 -0.73 -17.13 -8.57
N GLY A 68 -0.02 -16.57 -7.59
CA GLY A 68 -0.54 -15.60 -6.63
C GLY A 68 0.39 -14.40 -6.53
N PHE A 69 -0.16 -13.22 -6.27
CA PHE A 69 0.61 -11.99 -6.13
C PHE A 69 1.42 -12.00 -4.82
N SER A 70 2.73 -11.87 -4.95
CA SER A 70 3.67 -11.74 -3.84
C SER A 70 4.11 -10.29 -3.70
N SER A 71 3.79 -9.68 -2.55
CA SER A 71 4.19 -8.30 -2.22
C SER A 71 5.71 -8.16 -2.20
N THR A 72 6.42 -9.17 -1.70
CA THR A 72 7.89 -9.19 -1.64
C THR A 72 8.53 -9.23 -3.02
N ALA A 73 7.93 -9.97 -3.95
CA ALA A 73 8.42 -10.07 -5.33
C ALA A 73 7.90 -8.93 -6.23
N GLY A 74 6.84 -8.22 -5.81
CA GLY A 74 6.15 -7.21 -6.59
C GLY A 74 5.46 -7.76 -7.85
N LYS A 75 5.12 -9.06 -7.87
CA LYS A 75 4.56 -9.74 -9.04
C LYS A 75 3.83 -11.03 -8.66
N CYS A 76 3.09 -11.59 -9.62
CA CYS A 76 2.55 -12.94 -9.52
C CYS A 76 3.68 -13.97 -9.57
N VAL A 77 3.67 -14.91 -8.62
CA VAL A 77 4.63 -16.01 -8.49
C VAL A 77 3.87 -17.34 -8.43
N PRO A 78 4.48 -18.48 -8.83
CA PRO A 78 3.85 -19.79 -8.67
C PRO A 78 3.44 -20.05 -7.23
N TRP A 79 2.31 -20.75 -7.00
CA TRP A 79 1.83 -21.03 -5.63
C TRP A 79 2.84 -21.73 -4.73
N LYS A 80 3.78 -22.49 -5.30
CA LYS A 80 4.85 -23.15 -4.54
C LYS A 80 5.85 -22.16 -3.92
N GLU A 81 5.96 -20.97 -4.50
CA GLU A 81 6.84 -19.88 -4.08
C GLU A 81 6.06 -18.76 -3.38
N TRP A 82 4.74 -18.89 -3.31
CA TRP A 82 3.88 -17.88 -2.71
C TRP A 82 3.71 -18.17 -1.22
N ASP A 83 3.92 -17.14 -0.41
CA ASP A 83 3.67 -17.15 1.02
C ASP A 83 2.74 -15.99 1.38
N TRP A 84 1.84 -16.24 2.34
CA TRP A 84 1.03 -15.17 2.90
C TRP A 84 1.89 -14.22 3.74
N THR A 85 1.76 -12.92 3.47
CA THR A 85 2.35 -11.85 4.28
C THR A 85 1.24 -11.03 4.92
N ASP A 86 1.41 -10.64 6.18
CA ASP A 86 0.46 -9.75 6.84
C ASP A 86 0.34 -8.43 6.06
N PRO A 87 -0.90 -7.96 5.77
CA PRO A 87 -1.12 -6.81 4.90
C PRO A 87 -0.47 -5.52 5.41
N CYS A 88 -0.45 -5.37 6.72
CA CYS A 88 0.25 -4.31 7.41
C CYS A 88 1.39 -4.97 8.16
N ALA A 89 2.63 -4.64 7.81
CA ALA A 89 3.75 -4.97 8.68
C ALA A 89 3.41 -4.39 10.05
N ALA A 90 3.36 -5.23 11.08
CA ALA A 90 3.22 -4.75 12.45
C ALA A 90 4.28 -3.66 12.62
N ALA A 91 3.85 -2.43 12.89
CA ALA A 91 4.74 -1.30 13.06
C ALA A 91 5.91 -1.78 13.92
N SER A 92 7.10 -1.85 13.32
CA SER A 92 8.28 -2.39 14.00
C SER A 92 8.42 -1.62 15.32
N ALA A 93 8.42 -2.37 16.41
CA ALA A 93 8.40 -1.94 17.80
C ALA A 93 9.39 -0.82 18.14
#